data_AF-A0A930WA50-F1
#
_entry.id   AF-A0A930WA50-F1
#
_cell.length_a   1.000
_cell.length_b   1.000
_cell.length_c   1.000
_cell.angle_alpha   90.00
_cell.angle_beta   90.00
_cell.angle_gamma   90.00
#
_symmetry.space_group_name_H-M   'P 1'
#
loop_
_entity.id
_entity.type
_entity.pdbx_description
1 polymer ?
#
loop_
_entity_poly.entity_id
_entity_poly.type
_entity_poly.pdbx_seq_one_letter_code
_entity_poly.pdbx_strand_id
1 'polypeptide(L)'
;MEIYHLRYAPSNRATFVFDLQRFAGGEKTEEPTAKKRADARKKGQVGRSQELNTAFVLLVGFFTLKLLWDSIYLSIASYTTYVFTNLNQSVDTENIIHIFIGIIVVLAKTAFPVMFAIMLIGLAINFFQVGLTFNTESIEFKLDKLNP
;
A
#
# COMPACT_ATOMS: atom_id res chain seq x y z
N MET A 1 -34.38 1.63 43.99
CA MET A 1 -34.77 2.95 43.42
C MET A 1 -33.96 3.12 42.15
N GLU A 2 -34.48 3.16 40.94
CA GLU A 2 -35.84 3.09 40.41
C GLU A 2 -35.63 2.72 38.92
N ILE A 3 -36.19 1.60 38.48
CA ILE A 3 -35.93 1.02 37.16
C ILE A 3 -37.02 1.57 36.23
N TYR A 4 -36.65 2.46 35.30
CA TYR A 4 -37.61 3.04 34.36
C TYR A 4 -38.08 1.99 33.35
N HIS A 5 -39.30 1.53 33.56
CA HIS A 5 -40.08 0.75 32.59
C HIS A 5 -40.55 1.65 31.45
N LEU A 6 -39.91 1.57 30.29
CA LEU A 6 -40.53 2.00 29.03
C LEU A 6 -41.18 0.78 28.37
N ARG A 7 -42.48 0.62 28.66
CA ARG A 7 -43.38 -0.25 27.91
C ARG A 7 -43.54 0.30 26.49
N TYR A 8 -42.90 -0.34 25.51
CA TYR A 8 -43.29 -0.19 24.11
C TYR A 8 -44.52 -1.07 23.85
N ALA A 9 -45.60 -0.43 23.38
CA ALA A 9 -46.81 -1.10 22.92
C ALA A 9 -46.51 -1.96 21.67
N PRO A 10 -47.18 -3.11 21.47
CA PRO A 10 -46.89 -3.98 20.34
C PRO A 10 -47.51 -3.41 19.07
N SER A 11 -46.70 -2.76 18.24
CA SER A 11 -47.07 -2.48 16.85
C SER A 11 -46.85 -3.78 16.05
N ASN A 12 -47.94 -4.34 15.53
CA ASN A 12 -47.99 -5.64 14.86
C ASN A 12 -47.41 -5.58 13.42
N ARG A 13 -46.13 -5.19 13.31
CA ARG A 13 -45.33 -5.39 12.11
C ARG A 13 -44.21 -6.32 12.49
N ALA A 14 -44.15 -7.49 11.86
CA ALA A 14 -43.01 -8.38 11.92
C ALA A 14 -41.80 -7.67 11.29
N THR A 15 -41.21 -6.71 11.99
CA THR A 15 -39.87 -6.21 11.69
C THR A 15 -38.95 -7.36 11.99
N PHE A 16 -38.38 -7.95 10.95
CA PHE A 16 -37.32 -8.94 11.08
C PHE A 16 -36.14 -8.25 11.80
N VAL A 17 -36.08 -8.37 13.12
CA VAL A 17 -34.99 -7.82 13.93
C VAL A 17 -33.82 -8.75 13.74
N PHE A 18 -32.86 -8.32 12.92
CA PHE A 18 -31.61 -9.04 12.71
C PHE A 18 -30.77 -8.91 13.99
N ASP A 19 -30.96 -9.85 14.91
CA ASP A 19 -30.28 -9.86 16.19
C ASP A 19 -28.85 -10.40 16.02
N LEU A 20 -27.90 -9.47 15.81
CA LEU A 20 -26.48 -9.75 15.64
C LEU A 20 -25.87 -10.51 16.83
N GLN A 21 -26.53 -10.50 17.99
CA GLN A 21 -26.10 -11.23 19.19
C GLN A 21 -26.24 -12.74 19.04
N ARG A 22 -27.11 -13.22 18.14
CA ARG A 22 -27.26 -14.66 17.86
C ARG A 22 -26.08 -15.25 17.08
N PHE A 23 -25.28 -14.41 16.43
CA PHE A 23 -24.06 -14.81 15.71
C PHE A 23 -22.77 -14.51 16.50
N ALA A 24 -22.85 -13.73 17.57
CA ALA A 24 -21.73 -13.45 18.46
C ALA A 24 -21.55 -14.61 19.46
N GLY A 25 -20.81 -15.64 19.06
CA GLY A 25 -20.46 -16.77 19.91
C GLY A 25 -19.57 -16.36 21.09
N GLY A 26 -20.16 -15.86 22.18
CA GLY A 26 -19.45 -15.55 23.43
C GLY A 26 -18.32 -14.52 23.32
N GLU A 27 -18.20 -13.81 22.21
CA GLU A 27 -17.18 -12.80 21.99
C GLU A 27 -17.45 -11.58 22.86
N LYS A 28 -16.47 -11.22 23.69
CA LYS A 28 -16.54 -10.12 24.65
C LYS A 28 -16.86 -8.82 23.91
N THR A 29 -18.03 -8.25 24.17
CA THR A 29 -18.56 -7.01 23.57
C THR A 29 -17.96 -5.74 24.16
N GLU A 30 -17.06 -5.87 25.13
CA GLU A 30 -16.40 -4.73 25.78
C GLU A 30 -15.21 -4.25 24.96
N GLU A 31 -15.06 -2.93 24.86
CA GLU A 31 -13.89 -2.34 24.23
C GLU A 31 -12.60 -2.87 24.89
N PRO A 32 -11.56 -3.19 24.11
CA PRO A 32 -10.32 -3.67 24.68
C PRO A 32 -9.73 -2.61 25.63
N THR A 33 -9.46 -3.04 26.87
CA THR A 33 -8.82 -2.20 27.89
C THR A 33 -7.50 -1.62 27.39
N ALA A 34 -7.11 -0.44 27.90
CA ALA A 34 -5.89 0.26 27.45
C ALA A 34 -4.64 -0.65 27.47
N LYS A 35 -4.54 -1.56 28.45
CA LYS A 35 -3.48 -2.57 28.56
C LYS A 35 -3.49 -3.56 27.38
N LYS A 36 -4.65 -4.09 27.00
CA LYS A 36 -4.79 -5.00 25.84
C LYS A 36 -4.42 -4.31 24.51
N ARG A 37 -4.81 -3.04 24.32
CA ARG A 37 -4.43 -2.26 23.12
C ARG A 37 -2.92 -2.01 23.05
N ALA A 38 -2.30 -1.69 24.18
CA ALA A 38 -0.85 -1.52 24.26
C ALA A 38 -0.09 -2.83 23.98
N ASP A 39 -0.56 -3.95 24.53
CA ASP A 39 0.04 -5.27 24.29
C ASP A 39 -0.15 -5.74 22.84
N ALA A 40 -1.30 -5.46 22.21
CA ALA A 40 -1.52 -5.74 20.79
C ALA A 40 -0.58 -4.92 19.89
N ARG A 41 -0.37 -3.62 20.20
CA ARG A 41 0.63 -2.79 19.51
C ARG A 41 2.04 -3.30 19.72
N LYS A 42 2.42 -3.69 20.95
CA LYS A 42 3.72 -4.33 21.23
C LYS A 42 3.91 -5.60 20.41
N LYS A 43 2.85 -6.39 20.21
CA LYS A 43 2.83 -7.59 19.36
C LYS A 43 2.81 -7.29 17.85
N GLY A 44 2.89 -6.01 17.44
CA GLY A 44 2.90 -5.58 16.04
C GLY A 44 1.52 -5.56 15.38
N GLN A 45 0.43 -5.80 16.13
CA GLN A 45 -0.93 -5.67 15.63
C GLN A 45 -1.37 -4.20 15.71
N VAL A 46 -0.88 -3.41 14.75
CA VAL A 46 -1.33 -2.03 14.53
C VAL A 46 -2.36 -2.03 13.41
N GLY A 47 -3.47 -1.31 13.61
CA GLY A 47 -4.48 -1.12 12.57
C GLY A 47 -3.86 -0.41 11.38
N ARG A 48 -3.73 -1.13 10.26
CA ARG A 48 -3.27 -0.61 8.98
C ARG A 48 -4.41 -0.64 7.98
N SER A 49 -4.61 0.45 7.25
CA SER A 49 -5.53 0.49 6.12
C SER A 49 -4.73 0.25 4.83
N GLN A 50 -4.92 -0.93 4.24
CA GLN A 50 -4.30 -1.25 2.95
C GLN A 50 -4.79 -0.31 1.85
N GLU A 51 -6.08 0.04 1.88
CA GLU A 51 -6.69 0.97 0.92
C GLU A 51 -6.04 2.36 0.95
N LEU A 52 -5.71 2.86 2.15
CA LEU A 52 -5.05 4.16 2.30
C LEU A 52 -3.67 4.17 1.63
N ASN A 53 -2.90 3.09 1.80
CA ASN A 53 -1.57 2.98 1.21
C ASN A 53 -1.65 2.99 -0.32
N THR A 54 -2.50 2.14 -0.88
CA THR A 54 -2.72 2.05 -2.33
C THR A 54 -3.15 3.39 -2.92
N ALA A 55 -4.10 4.09 -2.29
CA ALA A 55 -4.61 5.37 -2.78
C ALA A 55 -3.51 6.44 -2.90
N PHE A 56 -2.66 6.59 -1.87
CA PHE A 56 -1.58 7.57 -1.91
C PHE A 56 -0.46 7.18 -2.87
N VAL A 57 -0.12 5.88 -2.97
CA VAL A 57 0.87 5.40 -3.95
C VAL A 57 0.42 5.75 -5.37
N LEU A 58 -0.85 5.50 -5.71
CA LEU A 58 -1.41 5.85 -7.02
C LEU A 58 -1.41 7.36 -7.26
N LEU A 59 -1.84 8.15 -6.27
CA LEU A 59 -1.90 9.60 -6.38
C LEU A 59 -0.50 10.21 -6.59
N VAL A 60 0.48 9.83 -5.78
CA VAL A 60 1.86 10.30 -5.92
C VAL A 60 2.49 9.78 -7.20
N GLY A 61 2.22 8.53 -7.59
CA GLY A 61 2.66 7.98 -8.87
C GLY A 61 2.16 8.82 -10.05
N PHE A 62 0.87 9.17 -10.07
CA PHE A 62 0.28 10.02 -11.11
C PHE A 62 0.92 11.41 -11.16
N PHE A 63 1.05 12.10 -10.02
CA PHE A 63 1.66 13.43 -10.01
C PHE A 63 3.14 13.41 -10.36
N THR A 64 3.88 12.40 -9.92
CA THR A 64 5.30 12.22 -10.29
C THR A 64 5.44 12.04 -11.79
N LEU A 65 4.61 11.17 -12.39
CA LEU A 65 4.59 10.98 -13.85
C LEU A 65 4.24 12.28 -14.57
N LYS A 66 3.24 13.02 -14.09
CA LYS A 66 2.85 14.31 -14.68
C LYS A 66 3.98 15.33 -14.63
N LEU A 67 4.70 15.43 -13.51
CA LEU A 67 5.83 16.36 -13.35
C LEU A 67 7.04 15.97 -14.20
N LEU A 68 7.29 14.68 -14.35
CA LEU A 68 8.44 14.15 -15.10
C LEU A 68 8.13 13.89 -16.58
N TRP A 69 6.88 14.09 -17.02
CA TRP A 69 6.41 13.73 -18.35
C TRP A 69 7.29 14.31 -19.46
N ASP A 70 7.60 15.60 -19.40
CA ASP A 70 8.42 16.26 -20.41
C ASP A 70 9.83 15.66 -20.46
N SER A 71 10.43 15.37 -19.30
CA SER A 71 11.76 14.74 -19.24
C SER A 71 11.73 13.30 -19.78
N ILE A 72 10.68 12.53 -19.49
CA ILE A 72 10.50 11.16 -19.99
C ILE A 72 10.35 11.20 -21.51
N TYR A 73 9.42 12.02 -22.00
CA TYR A 73 9.16 12.20 -23.42
C TYR A 73 10.42 12.62 -24.17
N LEU A 74 11.11 13.67 -23.70
CA LEU A 74 12.33 14.16 -24.33
C LEU A 74 13.45 13.11 -24.31
N SER A 75 13.62 12.36 -23.22
CA SER A 75 14.66 11.31 -23.13
C SER A 75 14.39 10.18 -24.13
N ILE A 76 13.13 9.76 -24.29
CA ILE A 76 12.75 8.73 -25.25
C ILE A 76 12.88 9.28 -26.68
N ALA A 77 12.28 10.43 -26.98
CA ALA A 77 12.28 11.01 -28.31
C ALA A 77 13.70 11.34 -28.82
N SER A 78 14.55 11.90 -27.96
CA SER A 78 15.95 12.20 -28.31
C SER A 78 16.74 10.93 -28.60
N TYR A 79 16.58 9.88 -27.79
CA TYR A 79 17.29 8.63 -28.01
C TYR A 79 16.77 7.87 -29.24
N THR A 80 15.46 7.87 -29.47
CA THR A 80 14.89 7.35 -30.71
C THR A 80 15.47 8.07 -31.93
N THR A 81 15.48 9.41 -31.92
CA THR A 81 16.06 10.21 -33.00
C THR A 81 17.54 9.90 -33.21
N TYR A 82 18.30 9.75 -32.11
CA TYR A 82 19.70 9.35 -32.15
C TYR A 82 19.89 8.00 -32.87
N VAL A 83 19.12 6.98 -32.50
CA VAL A 83 19.20 5.66 -33.14
C VAL A 83 18.86 5.75 -34.63
N PHE A 84 17.78 6.43 -35.00
CA PHE A 84 17.33 6.53 -36.39
C PHE A 84 18.30 7.34 -37.28
N THR A 85 18.96 8.35 -36.73
CA THR A 85 19.93 9.17 -37.47
C THR A 85 21.25 8.41 -37.72
N ASN A 86 21.57 7.43 -36.87
CA ASN A 86 22.81 6.64 -36.96
C ASN A 86 22.61 5.26 -37.62
N LEU A 87 21.49 5.03 -38.32
CA LEU A 87 21.20 3.74 -38.99
C LEU A 87 22.19 3.37 -40.11
N ASN A 88 22.93 4.34 -40.65
CA ASN A 88 23.93 4.09 -41.69
C ASN A 88 25.25 3.51 -41.16
N GLN A 89 25.38 3.28 -39.85
CA GLN A 89 26.57 2.66 -39.27
C GLN A 89 26.63 1.16 -39.56
N SER A 90 27.85 0.60 -39.53
CA SER A 90 28.07 -0.84 -39.66
C SER A 90 27.35 -1.60 -38.55
N VAL A 91 26.68 -2.69 -38.93
CA VAL A 91 26.09 -3.62 -37.97
C VAL A 91 27.20 -4.52 -37.43
N ASP A 92 27.93 -4.00 -36.46
CA ASP A 92 28.97 -4.71 -35.71
C ASP A 92 28.56 -4.89 -34.24
N THR A 93 29.27 -5.79 -33.53
CA THR A 93 28.97 -6.13 -32.14
C THR A 93 29.09 -4.91 -31.21
N GLU A 94 30.02 -4.01 -31.49
CA GLU A 94 30.26 -2.82 -30.67
C GLU A 94 29.08 -1.84 -30.74
N ASN A 95 28.61 -1.50 -31.95
CA ASN A 95 27.48 -0.59 -32.15
C ASN A 95 26.19 -1.17 -31.55
N ILE A 96 25.97 -2.48 -31.67
CA ILE A 96 24.80 -3.14 -31.07
C ILE A 96 24.85 -3.02 -29.54
N ILE A 97 26.01 -3.28 -28.91
CA ILE A 97 26.16 -3.14 -27.46
C ILE A 97 25.96 -1.69 -27.02
N HIS A 98 26.49 -0.72 -27.76
CA HIS A 98 26.30 0.70 -27.47
C HIS A 98 24.82 1.11 -27.52
N ILE A 99 24.08 0.70 -28.55
CA ILE A 99 22.64 0.97 -28.66
C ILE A 99 21.89 0.29 -27.50
N PHE A 100 22.26 -0.93 -27.13
CA PHE A 100 21.62 -1.65 -26.03
C PHE A 100 21.85 -0.97 -24.67
N ILE A 101 23.09 -0.56 -24.38
CA ILE A 101 23.42 0.18 -23.15
C ILE A 101 22.65 1.49 -23.11
N GLY A 102 22.56 2.22 -24.23
CA GLY A 102 21.81 3.48 -24.25
C GLY A 102 20.31 3.28 -23.99
N ILE A 103 19.71 2.17 -24.45
CA ILE A 103 18.33 1.81 -24.09
C ILE A 103 18.20 1.61 -22.57
N ILE A 104 19.12 0.86 -21.96
CA ILE A 104 19.14 0.64 -20.51
C ILE A 104 19.26 1.97 -19.76
N VAL A 105 20.13 2.87 -20.23
CA VAL A 105 20.33 4.18 -19.60
C VAL A 105 19.07 5.05 -19.70
N VAL A 106 18.40 5.08 -20.86
CA VAL A 106 17.13 5.81 -21.02
C VAL A 106 16.04 5.23 -20.12
N LEU A 107 15.93 3.91 -20.06
CA LEU A 107 14.99 3.23 -19.18
C LEU A 107 15.28 3.55 -17.71
N ALA A 108 16.54 3.45 -17.28
CA ALA A 108 16.95 3.79 -15.93
C ALA A 108 16.64 5.26 -15.60
N LYS A 109 17.03 6.20 -16.47
CA LYS A 109 16.82 7.64 -16.25
C LYS A 109 15.34 8.03 -16.16
N THR A 110 14.46 7.31 -16.86
CA THR A 110 13.02 7.59 -16.88
C THR A 110 12.24 6.84 -15.81
N ALA A 111 12.56 5.56 -15.56
CA ALA A 111 11.86 4.72 -14.60
C ALA A 111 12.34 4.94 -13.16
N PHE A 112 13.66 5.10 -12.94
CA PHE A 112 14.24 5.20 -11.60
C PHE A 112 13.63 6.32 -10.75
N PRO A 113 13.44 7.56 -11.25
CA PRO A 113 12.87 8.64 -10.43
C PRO A 113 11.43 8.34 -10.00
N VAL A 114 10.64 7.71 -10.88
CA VAL A 114 9.25 7.33 -10.60
C VAL A 114 9.21 6.23 -9.55
N MET A 115 10.03 5.19 -9.73
CA MET A 115 10.15 4.09 -8.76
C MET A 115 10.62 4.60 -7.40
N PHE A 116 11.60 5.51 -7.39
CA PHE A 116 12.13 6.10 -6.18
C PHE A 116 11.07 6.92 -5.43
N ALA A 117 10.29 7.75 -6.14
CA ALA A 117 9.19 8.50 -5.54
C ALA A 117 8.11 7.58 -4.93
N ILE A 118 7.72 6.52 -5.65
CA ILE A 118 6.75 5.52 -5.17
C ILE A 118 7.29 4.78 -3.93
N MET A 119 8.57 4.41 -3.95
CA MET A 119 9.22 3.76 -2.81
C MET A 119 9.21 4.68 -1.57
N LEU A 120 9.58 5.95 -1.74
CA LEU A 120 9.62 6.92 -0.64
C LEU A 120 8.23 7.13 -0.03
N ILE A 121 7.20 7.34 -0.85
CA ILE A 121 5.84 7.55 -0.33
C ILE A 121 5.31 6.27 0.33
N GLY A 122 5.53 5.10 -0.27
CA GLY A 122 5.12 3.83 0.31
C GLY A 122 5.76 3.59 1.68
N LEU A 123 7.04 3.92 1.82
CA LEU A 123 7.74 3.85 3.10
C LEU A 123 7.19 4.88 4.09
N ALA A 124 6.97 6.13 3.67
CA ALA A 124 6.46 7.20 4.50
C ALA A 124 5.05 6.90 5.03
N ILE A 125 4.15 6.36 4.20
CA ILE A 125 2.79 5.98 4.62
C ILE A 125 2.84 4.80 5.60
N ASN A 126 3.65 3.77 5.30
CA ASN A 126 3.82 2.64 6.21
C ASN A 126 4.34 3.11 7.57
N PHE A 127 5.32 4.01 7.56
CA PHE A 127 5.86 4.64 8.76
C PHE A 127 4.81 5.47 9.51
N PHE A 128 3.99 6.26 8.80
CA PHE A 128 2.93 7.06 9.41
C PHE A 128 1.81 6.20 10.01
N GLN A 129 1.44 5.08 9.38
CA GLN A 129 0.39 4.18 9.87
C GLN A 129 0.84 3.34 11.08
N VAL A 130 2.05 2.79 11.04
CA VAL A 130 2.51 1.81 12.04
C VAL A 130 3.42 2.46 13.10
N GLY A 131 4.06 3.59 12.80
CA GLY A 131 5.16 4.14 13.60
C GLY A 131 6.40 3.24 13.59
N LEU A 132 7.46 3.67 14.28
CA LEU A 132 8.62 2.82 14.59
C LEU A 132 8.26 1.82 15.69
N THR A 133 7.52 0.77 15.32
CA THR A 133 7.19 -0.32 16.25
C THR A 133 8.16 -1.47 16.01
N PHE A 134 9.35 -1.41 16.63
CA PHE A 134 10.28 -2.53 16.64
C PHE A 134 9.72 -3.63 17.55
N ASN A 135 9.20 -4.71 16.95
CA ASN A 135 8.75 -5.88 17.69
C ASN A 135 9.56 -7.12 17.28
N THR A 136 10.45 -7.57 18.15
CA THR A 136 11.21 -8.82 18.00
C THR A 136 10.31 -10.06 18.05
N GLU A 137 9.16 -10.01 18.74
CA GLU A 137 8.20 -11.13 18.77
C GLU A 137 7.45 -11.34 17.44
N SER A 138 7.49 -10.37 16.51
CA SER A 138 6.88 -10.52 15.18
C SER A 138 7.81 -11.16 14.16
N ILE A 139 9.11 -11.20 14.46
CA ILE A 139 10.16 -11.87 13.66
C ILE A 139 10.30 -13.34 14.10
N GLU A 140 9.91 -13.66 15.34
CA GLU A 140 9.88 -15.03 15.83
C GLU A 140 8.90 -15.89 15.02
N PHE A 141 9.38 -17.05 14.57
CA PHE A 141 8.61 -17.99 13.75
C PHE A 141 7.49 -18.63 14.60
N LYS A 142 6.28 -18.06 14.54
CA LYS A 142 5.11 -18.61 15.24
C LYS A 142 4.46 -19.71 14.41
N LEU A 143 4.72 -20.96 14.80
CA LEU A 143 4.07 -22.17 14.26
C LEU A 143 2.54 -22.10 14.31
N ASP A 144 1.99 -21.32 15.24
CA ASP A 144 0.55 -21.09 15.39
C ASP A 144 -0.09 -20.39 14.17
N LYS A 145 0.69 -19.73 13.31
CA LYS A 145 0.19 -19.12 12.05
C LYS A 145 0.09 -20.11 10.89
N LEU A 146 0.47 -21.38 11.08
CA LEU A 146 0.35 -22.47 10.10
C LEU A 146 -0.85 -23.39 10.36
N ASN A 147 -1.70 -23.08 11.35
CA ASN A 147 -2.93 -23.82 11.60
C ASN A 147 -4.05 -23.27 10.69
N PRO A 148 -4.69 -24.09 9.84
CA PRO A 148 -5.72 -23.64 8.88
C PRO A 148 -6.93 -22.97 9.52
#